data_AF-A0A9D8FIU7-F1
#
_entry.id   AF-A0A9D8FIU7-F1
#
_cell.length_a   1.000
_cell.length_b   1.000
_cell.length_c   1.000
_cell.angle_alpha   90.00
_cell.angle_beta   90.00
_cell.angle_gamma   90.00
#
_symmetry.space_group_name_H-M   'P 1'
#
loop_
_entity.id
_entity.type
_entity.pdbx_description
1 polymer ?
#
loop_
_entity_poly.entity_id
_entity_poly.type
_entity_poly.pdbx_seq_one_letter_code
_entity_poly.pdbx_strand_id
1 'polypeptide(L)'
;MFNIVICNNLSFADLRDLHNRGMPVIKTPHVGNMYPNNLAVAKIGIPLLLNDRTIGYKDKNFHPHLIIQSGKYEAIACDKKFTPHNVFQKRVNGYEIGSSVVNIHTAKLRRIFPNTRIETYTEYQQRHISIFTEIVNLLLRNYYQLFGKYVDTNGTIHLIQPSNESSISKDKIFGITNAHEGWLLPNIITILICGICEILDYQTYQSYHLSGPDMVRYIGQLRPTLNDLYDHICKHSSLPIPPHLDYFLIPASEMRFAVHKSQESILNDLIDSYLSTKTNRQNRSSQMQSATEDQKKELIATITRERKAHNNVFAQAVNTCKGIFYDIHSAKYLSQHDLFESSDLYVHPWGIKTPIEEIVHTVKYMKKFLL
;
A
#
# COMPACT_ATOMS: atom_id res chain seq x y z
N MET A 1 21.21 -10.43 9.92
CA MET A 1 20.48 -9.27 10.48
C MET A 1 19.46 -8.71 9.49
N PHE A 2 18.22 -8.47 9.96
CA PHE A 2 17.11 -7.90 9.19
C PHE A 2 16.90 -6.42 9.55
N ASN A 3 17.52 -5.52 8.79
CA ASN A 3 17.54 -4.08 9.05
C ASN A 3 16.31 -3.38 8.51
N ILE A 4 15.40 -2.96 9.38
CA ILE A 4 14.24 -2.15 8.96
C ILE A 4 14.59 -0.66 8.99
N VAL A 5 14.43 0.02 7.85
CA VAL A 5 14.61 1.47 7.71
C VAL A 5 13.33 2.09 7.16
N ILE A 6 12.77 3.10 7.83
CA ILE A 6 11.62 3.86 7.32
C ILE A 6 12.14 5.02 6.48
N CYS A 7 11.80 5.05 5.19
CA CYS A 7 12.27 6.06 4.24
C CYS A 7 11.11 6.90 3.70
N ASN A 8 11.12 8.19 4.02
CA ASN A 8 10.13 9.19 3.58
C ASN A 8 10.73 10.22 2.60
N ASN A 9 12.04 10.21 2.38
CA ASN A 9 12.76 11.15 1.51
C ASN A 9 12.75 10.73 0.02
N LEU A 10 12.26 9.53 -0.31
CA LEU A 10 12.12 9.05 -1.68
C LEU A 10 10.78 9.51 -2.28
N SER A 11 10.77 9.76 -3.59
CA SER A 11 9.58 9.99 -4.40
C SER A 11 9.14 8.72 -5.13
N PHE A 12 7.96 8.75 -5.75
CA PHE A 12 7.52 7.65 -6.62
C PHE A 12 8.36 7.55 -7.90
N ALA A 13 8.92 8.66 -8.39
CA ALA A 13 9.88 8.64 -9.49
C ALA A 13 11.16 7.87 -9.09
N ASP A 14 11.73 8.16 -7.92
CA ASP A 14 12.93 7.48 -7.44
C ASP A 14 12.72 5.96 -7.29
N LEU A 15 11.55 5.57 -6.77
CA LEU A 15 11.17 4.17 -6.59
C LEU A 15 10.98 3.46 -7.94
N ARG A 16 10.38 4.12 -8.92
CA ARG A 16 10.29 3.57 -10.28
C ARG A 16 11.68 3.44 -10.91
N ASP A 17 12.57 4.40 -10.69
CA ASP A 17 13.93 4.37 -11.24
C ASP A 17 14.80 3.30 -10.54
N LEU A 18 14.58 3.02 -9.26
CA LEU A 18 15.12 1.85 -8.57
C LEU A 18 14.60 0.55 -9.20
N HIS A 19 13.28 0.44 -9.41
CA HIS A 19 12.67 -0.74 -10.03
C HIS A 19 13.23 -1.02 -11.44
N ASN A 20 13.33 0.01 -12.28
CA ASN A 20 13.86 -0.08 -13.63
C ASN A 20 15.34 -0.49 -13.68
N ARG A 21 16.09 -0.26 -12.59
CA ARG A 21 17.48 -0.72 -12.42
C ARG A 21 17.59 -2.15 -11.89
N GLY A 22 16.47 -2.86 -11.74
CA GLY A 22 16.45 -4.22 -11.21
C GLY A 22 16.54 -4.28 -9.68
N MET A 23 16.06 -3.25 -8.97
CA MET A 23 15.88 -3.36 -7.52
C MET A 23 14.48 -3.89 -7.18
N PRO A 24 14.34 -4.69 -6.10
CA PRO A 24 13.04 -5.13 -5.62
C PRO A 24 12.29 -3.94 -4.99
N VAL A 25 11.34 -3.41 -5.75
CA VAL A 25 10.42 -2.35 -5.33
C VAL A 25 9.01 -2.86 -5.48
N ILE A 26 8.27 -2.95 -4.38
CA ILE A 26 6.96 -3.58 -4.38
C ILE A 26 5.98 -2.85 -3.46
N LYS A 27 4.72 -2.81 -3.87
CA LYS A 27 3.61 -2.36 -3.02
C LYS A 27 2.83 -3.58 -2.57
N THR A 28 2.49 -3.62 -1.29
CA THR A 28 1.78 -4.75 -0.68
C THR A 28 0.39 -4.36 -0.16
N PRO A 29 -0.59 -3.98 -1.01
CA PRO A 29 -1.96 -3.76 -0.56
C PRO A 29 -2.64 -5.09 -0.23
N HIS A 30 -3.82 -5.06 0.39
CA HIS A 30 -4.63 -6.27 0.50
C HIS A 30 -5.55 -6.42 -0.70
N VAL A 31 -6.00 -7.64 -1.00
CA VAL A 31 -7.05 -7.87 -1.99
C VAL A 31 -8.33 -7.12 -1.58
N GLY A 32 -8.94 -6.40 -2.52
CA GLY A 32 -10.14 -5.61 -2.31
C GLY A 32 -10.15 -4.35 -3.16
N ASN A 33 -10.77 -3.30 -2.63
CA ASN A 33 -10.91 -2.00 -3.29
C ASN A 33 -9.63 -1.18 -3.14
N MET A 34 -8.98 -0.87 -4.26
CA MET A 34 -7.73 -0.12 -4.31
C MET A 34 -8.01 1.37 -4.28
N TYR A 35 -7.63 2.03 -3.19
CA TYR A 35 -7.70 3.48 -3.07
C TYR A 35 -6.63 4.17 -3.96
N PRO A 36 -6.80 5.48 -4.28
CA PRO A 36 -6.06 6.17 -5.36
C PRO A 36 -4.53 6.06 -5.34
N ASN A 37 -3.90 6.01 -4.17
CA ASN A 37 -2.45 5.86 -4.09
C ASN A 37 -1.95 4.50 -4.63
N ASN A 38 -2.70 3.41 -4.41
CA ASN A 38 -2.33 2.08 -4.90
C ASN A 38 -2.49 2.02 -6.42
N LEU A 39 -3.55 2.66 -6.94
CA LEU A 39 -3.76 2.83 -8.36
C LEU A 39 -2.63 3.67 -8.99
N ALA A 40 -2.18 4.72 -8.31
CA ALA A 40 -1.07 5.55 -8.76
C ALA A 40 0.24 4.76 -8.84
N VAL A 41 0.53 3.95 -7.83
CA VAL A 41 1.69 3.04 -7.83
C VAL A 41 1.62 2.04 -8.98
N ALA A 42 0.44 1.45 -9.22
CA ALA A 42 0.25 0.55 -10.35
C ALA A 42 0.43 1.26 -11.70
N LYS A 43 -0.10 2.47 -11.85
CA LYS A 43 -0.01 3.29 -13.08
C LYS A 43 1.44 3.62 -13.45
N ILE A 44 2.34 3.79 -12.48
CA ILE A 44 3.76 4.06 -12.74
C ILE A 44 4.59 2.79 -12.95
N GLY A 45 3.97 1.60 -12.97
CA GLY A 45 4.63 0.34 -13.28
C GLY A 45 5.23 -0.40 -12.09
N ILE A 46 5.05 0.08 -10.85
CA ILE A 46 5.57 -0.62 -9.67
C ILE A 46 4.67 -1.85 -9.37
N PRO A 47 5.24 -3.05 -9.21
CA PRO A 47 4.50 -4.28 -8.92
C PRO A 47 3.61 -4.18 -7.67
N LEU A 48 2.45 -4.82 -7.74
CA LEU A 48 1.55 -5.03 -6.61
C LEU A 48 1.56 -6.50 -6.17
N LEU A 49 1.91 -6.75 -4.90
CA LEU A 49 1.73 -8.04 -4.23
C LEU A 49 0.54 -7.96 -3.27
N LEU A 50 -0.60 -8.45 -3.71
CA LEU A 50 -1.87 -8.33 -3.02
C LEU A 50 -1.99 -9.37 -1.92
N ASN A 51 -1.99 -8.95 -0.66
CA ASN A 51 -2.25 -9.85 0.46
C ASN A 51 -3.72 -10.31 0.43
N ASP A 52 -3.93 -11.57 0.08
CA ASP A 52 -5.24 -12.21 0.02
C ASP A 52 -5.59 -12.94 1.33
N ARG A 53 -4.71 -12.91 2.35
CA ARG A 53 -4.90 -13.61 3.64
C ARG A 53 -5.70 -12.76 4.63
N THR A 54 -6.89 -12.31 4.23
CA THR A 54 -7.71 -11.35 5.00
C THR A 54 -9.13 -11.84 5.25
N ILE A 55 -9.86 -11.12 6.11
CA ILE A 55 -11.30 -11.31 6.32
C ILE A 55 -11.99 -9.94 6.23
N GLY A 56 -13.10 -9.87 5.50
CA GLY A 56 -13.82 -8.65 5.18
C GLY A 56 -14.17 -7.76 6.39
N TYR A 57 -14.73 -8.32 7.46
CA TYR A 57 -15.16 -7.53 8.62
C TYR A 57 -13.99 -6.99 9.46
N LYS A 58 -12.80 -7.61 9.35
CA LYS A 58 -11.57 -7.16 10.02
C LYS A 58 -10.79 -6.16 9.17
N ASP A 59 -10.82 -6.32 7.85
CA ASP A 59 -10.14 -5.44 6.92
C ASP A 59 -10.99 -4.21 6.58
N LYS A 60 -10.84 -3.18 7.42
CA LYS A 60 -11.51 -1.88 7.28
C LYS A 60 -10.88 -0.95 6.24
N ASN A 61 -9.85 -1.39 5.52
CA ASN A 61 -9.10 -0.57 4.58
C ASN A 61 -9.42 -0.96 3.14
N PHE A 62 -9.58 -2.25 2.85
CA PHE A 62 -9.76 -2.76 1.48
C PHE A 62 -11.12 -3.39 1.22
N HIS A 63 -11.82 -3.87 2.26
CA HIS A 63 -13.18 -4.43 2.15
C HIS A 63 -13.35 -5.44 1.00
N PRO A 64 -12.63 -6.59 0.99
CA PRO A 64 -12.69 -7.55 -0.12
C PRO A 64 -14.11 -8.04 -0.44
N HIS A 65 -14.98 -8.11 0.57
CA HIS A 65 -16.38 -8.53 0.45
C HIS A 65 -17.31 -7.47 -0.17
N LEU A 66 -16.80 -6.27 -0.50
CA LEU A 66 -17.55 -5.17 -1.13
C LEU A 66 -16.97 -4.83 -2.49
N ILE A 67 -17.81 -4.25 -3.36
CA ILE A 67 -17.38 -3.41 -4.48
C ILE A 67 -17.67 -1.97 -4.12
N ILE A 68 -16.66 -1.11 -4.21
CA ILE A 68 -16.77 0.33 -4.03
C ILE A 68 -16.66 0.99 -5.40
N GLN A 69 -17.70 1.69 -5.84
CA GLN A 69 -17.76 2.36 -7.14
C GLN A 69 -18.62 3.61 -7.01
N SER A 70 -18.18 4.72 -7.61
CA SER A 70 -18.85 6.02 -7.63
C SER A 70 -19.21 6.52 -6.22
N GLY A 71 -18.33 6.27 -5.24
CA GLY A 71 -18.55 6.62 -3.84
C GLY A 71 -19.69 5.86 -3.16
N LYS A 72 -20.19 4.78 -3.77
CA LYS A 72 -21.17 3.84 -3.21
C LYS A 72 -20.50 2.49 -3.01
N TYR A 73 -21.09 1.65 -2.17
CA TYR A 73 -20.62 0.28 -1.97
C TYR A 73 -21.76 -0.73 -2.06
N GLU A 74 -21.42 -1.92 -2.55
CA GLU A 74 -22.31 -3.06 -2.63
C GLU A 74 -21.64 -4.30 -2.03
N ALA A 75 -22.37 -5.03 -1.19
CA ALA A 75 -21.89 -6.28 -0.61
C ALA A 75 -22.01 -7.43 -1.62
N ILE A 76 -20.88 -8.05 -1.93
CA ILE A 76 -20.76 -9.06 -2.98
C ILE A 76 -20.50 -10.47 -2.45
N ALA A 77 -20.06 -10.58 -1.18
CA ALA A 77 -19.69 -11.84 -0.56
C ALA A 77 -19.84 -11.77 0.97
N CYS A 78 -19.59 -12.89 1.67
CA CYS A 78 -19.67 -12.96 3.13
C CYS A 78 -18.48 -12.23 3.77
N ASP A 79 -18.72 -11.26 4.65
CA ASP A 79 -17.67 -10.49 5.30
C ASP A 79 -16.87 -11.28 6.34
N LYS A 80 -17.38 -12.42 6.82
CA LYS A 80 -16.75 -13.32 7.81
C LYS A 80 -15.90 -14.43 7.22
N LYS A 81 -15.97 -14.64 5.90
CA LYS A 81 -15.23 -15.71 5.22
C LYS A 81 -13.82 -15.24 4.84
N PHE A 82 -12.85 -16.13 4.95
CA PHE A 82 -11.49 -15.90 4.49
C PHE A 82 -11.48 -15.60 2.99
N THR A 83 -10.80 -14.53 2.59
CA THR A 83 -10.86 -13.97 1.23
C THR A 83 -10.60 -14.99 0.11
N PRO A 84 -9.61 -15.92 0.19
CA PRO A 84 -9.37 -16.93 -0.85
C PRO A 84 -10.52 -17.94 -1.01
N HIS A 85 -11.28 -18.21 0.05
CA HIS A 85 -12.46 -19.09 0.02
C HIS A 85 -13.75 -18.36 -0.33
N ASN A 86 -13.68 -17.03 -0.43
CA ASN A 86 -14.86 -16.22 -0.60
C ASN A 86 -15.26 -16.13 -2.06
N VAL A 87 -16.56 -16.33 -2.31
CA VAL A 87 -17.13 -16.35 -3.65
C VAL A 87 -18.22 -15.32 -3.76
N PHE A 88 -18.43 -14.85 -4.97
CA PHE A 88 -19.45 -13.89 -5.33
C PHE A 88 -20.84 -14.50 -5.21
N GLN A 89 -21.73 -13.86 -4.43
CA GLN A 89 -23.03 -14.44 -4.07
C GLN A 89 -24.24 -13.75 -4.72
N LYS A 90 -24.06 -12.61 -5.40
CA LYS A 90 -25.15 -11.79 -5.94
C LYS A 90 -24.83 -11.35 -7.34
N ARG A 91 -25.80 -11.22 -8.24
CA ARG A 91 -25.54 -10.68 -9.58
C ARG A 91 -25.34 -9.16 -9.50
N VAL A 92 -24.11 -8.70 -9.70
CA VAL A 92 -23.78 -7.29 -9.94
C VAL A 92 -23.23 -7.17 -11.36
N ASN A 93 -23.59 -6.11 -12.07
CA ASN A 93 -23.30 -5.92 -13.50
C ASN A 93 -21.88 -6.37 -13.89
N GLY A 94 -21.80 -7.38 -14.74
CA GLY A 94 -20.54 -7.87 -15.32
C GLY A 94 -19.81 -8.97 -14.53
N TYR A 95 -20.34 -9.44 -13.40
CA TYR A 95 -19.71 -10.51 -12.61
C TYR A 95 -20.57 -11.78 -12.54
N GLU A 96 -19.90 -12.92 -12.56
CA GLU A 96 -20.52 -14.25 -12.52
C GLU A 96 -20.61 -14.78 -11.08
N ILE A 97 -21.82 -15.23 -10.69
CA ILE A 97 -22.06 -15.88 -9.39
C ILE A 97 -21.13 -17.08 -9.23
N GLY A 98 -20.53 -17.23 -8.05
CA GLY A 98 -19.55 -18.28 -7.76
C GLY A 98 -18.10 -17.90 -8.09
N SER A 99 -17.86 -16.78 -8.80
CA SER A 99 -16.50 -16.27 -9.02
C SER A 99 -15.77 -15.99 -7.71
N SER A 100 -14.48 -16.31 -7.65
CA SER A 100 -13.64 -15.94 -6.51
C SER A 100 -13.61 -14.41 -6.34
N VAL A 101 -13.79 -13.96 -5.09
CA VAL A 101 -13.64 -12.54 -4.72
C VAL A 101 -12.23 -12.03 -5.06
N VAL A 102 -11.21 -12.89 -4.92
CA VAL A 102 -9.84 -12.57 -5.32
C VAL A 102 -9.77 -12.26 -6.81
N ASN A 103 -10.37 -13.11 -7.65
CA ASN A 103 -10.37 -12.93 -9.09
C ASN A 103 -11.13 -11.68 -9.52
N ILE A 104 -12.26 -11.37 -8.87
CA ILE A 104 -13.05 -10.15 -9.15
C ILE A 104 -12.19 -8.88 -9.03
N HIS A 105 -11.42 -8.76 -7.93
CA HIS A 105 -10.61 -7.57 -7.70
C HIS A 105 -9.32 -7.57 -8.53
N THR A 106 -8.65 -8.72 -8.66
CA THR A 106 -7.37 -8.82 -9.36
C THR A 106 -7.48 -8.75 -10.87
N ALA A 107 -8.50 -9.38 -11.48
CA ALA A 107 -8.69 -9.37 -12.94
C ALA A 107 -8.92 -7.94 -13.46
N LYS A 108 -9.68 -7.12 -12.71
CA LYS A 108 -9.87 -5.71 -13.05
C LYS A 108 -8.58 -4.91 -12.99
N LEU A 109 -7.80 -5.06 -11.93
CA LEU A 109 -6.50 -4.38 -11.83
C LEU A 109 -5.56 -4.76 -12.98
N ARG A 110 -5.46 -6.05 -13.30
CA ARG A 110 -4.64 -6.56 -14.41
C ARG A 110 -5.07 -6.00 -15.75
N ARG A 111 -6.38 -5.81 -15.97
CA ARG A 111 -6.91 -5.19 -17.19
C ARG A 111 -6.60 -3.70 -17.28
N ILE A 112 -6.71 -2.97 -16.17
CA ILE A 112 -6.47 -1.52 -16.13
C ILE A 112 -4.96 -1.21 -16.26
N PHE A 113 -4.10 -2.04 -15.67
CA PHE A 113 -2.66 -1.87 -15.64
C PHE A 113 -1.95 -3.10 -16.25
N PRO A 114 -2.09 -3.35 -17.57
CA PRO A 114 -1.58 -4.56 -18.21
C PRO A 114 -0.04 -4.67 -18.18
N ASN A 115 0.65 -3.53 -18.04
CA ASN A 115 2.10 -3.46 -17.98
C ASN A 115 2.66 -3.57 -16.55
N THR A 116 1.80 -3.76 -15.55
CA THR A 116 2.19 -3.81 -14.14
C THR A 116 2.00 -5.23 -13.62
N ARG A 117 3.04 -5.80 -13.01
CA ARG A 117 2.93 -7.11 -12.36
C ARG A 117 1.99 -7.01 -11.17
N ILE A 118 0.84 -7.67 -11.26
CA ILE A 118 -0.16 -7.75 -10.19
C ILE A 118 -0.33 -9.23 -9.82
N GLU A 119 0.13 -9.57 -8.63
CA GLU A 119 0.18 -10.94 -8.11
C GLU A 119 -0.45 -10.95 -6.72
N THR A 120 -1.16 -12.00 -6.38
CA THR A 120 -1.66 -12.26 -5.02
C THR A 120 -0.59 -12.93 -4.18
N TYR A 121 -0.71 -12.87 -2.86
CA TYR A 121 0.18 -13.59 -1.98
C TYR A 121 0.14 -15.11 -2.21
N THR A 122 -1.02 -15.69 -2.53
CA THR A 122 -1.08 -17.10 -2.93
C THR A 122 -0.25 -17.39 -4.17
N GLU A 123 -0.40 -16.61 -5.24
CA GLU A 123 0.35 -16.80 -6.48
C GLU A 123 1.86 -16.64 -6.24
N TYR A 124 2.27 -15.60 -5.47
CA TYR A 124 3.66 -15.36 -5.11
C TYR A 124 4.26 -16.50 -4.28
N GLN A 125 3.50 -17.00 -3.31
CA GLN A 125 3.88 -18.13 -2.47
C GLN A 125 4.08 -19.40 -3.30
N GLN A 126 3.19 -19.67 -4.26
CA GLN A 126 3.30 -20.81 -5.16
C GLN A 126 4.52 -20.71 -6.08
N ARG A 127 4.81 -19.51 -6.61
CA ARG A 127 6.00 -19.27 -7.43
C ARG A 127 7.32 -19.51 -6.69
N HIS A 128 7.35 -19.29 -5.38
CA HIS A 128 8.52 -19.52 -4.53
C HIS A 128 8.35 -20.69 -3.55
N ILE A 129 7.54 -21.69 -3.92
CA ILE A 129 7.12 -22.73 -2.98
C ILE A 129 8.29 -23.47 -2.34
N SER A 130 9.41 -23.66 -3.05
CA SER A 130 10.62 -24.28 -2.51
C SER A 130 11.25 -23.47 -1.37
N ILE A 131 11.46 -22.17 -1.57
CA ILE A 131 12.00 -21.24 -0.56
C ILE A 131 11.05 -21.17 0.65
N PHE A 132 9.74 -21.03 0.39
CA PHE A 132 8.73 -21.04 1.45
C PHE A 132 8.76 -22.32 2.26
N THR A 133 8.81 -23.48 1.60
CA THR A 133 8.82 -24.79 2.26
C THR A 133 10.06 -24.97 3.12
N GLU A 134 11.24 -24.64 2.59
CA GLU A 134 12.50 -24.73 3.35
C GLU A 134 12.48 -23.85 4.59
N ILE A 135 12.18 -22.55 4.44
CA ILE A 135 12.20 -21.61 5.56
C ILE A 135 11.15 -22.00 6.60
N VAL A 136 9.94 -22.35 6.18
CA VAL A 136 8.89 -22.73 7.12
C VAL A 136 9.26 -24.00 7.88
N ASN A 137 9.81 -25.02 7.22
CA ASN A 137 10.27 -26.23 7.91
C ASN A 137 11.39 -25.96 8.93
N LEU A 138 12.28 -25.01 8.64
CA LEU A 138 13.30 -24.58 9.60
C LEU A 138 12.68 -23.88 10.82
N LEU A 139 11.75 -22.95 10.58
CA LEU A 139 11.13 -22.17 11.64
C LEU A 139 10.18 -22.99 12.50
N LEU A 140 9.49 -23.99 11.96
CA LEU A 140 8.54 -24.81 12.73
C LEU A 140 9.18 -25.48 13.95
N ARG A 141 10.44 -25.91 13.85
CA ARG A 141 11.15 -26.61 14.93
C ARG A 141 11.32 -25.78 16.20
N ASN A 142 11.51 -24.47 16.05
CA ASN A 142 11.88 -23.58 17.16
C ASN A 142 10.86 -22.45 17.40
N TYR A 143 9.95 -22.23 16.43
CA TYR A 143 9.04 -21.08 16.40
C TYR A 143 7.59 -21.46 16.09
N TYR A 144 7.19 -22.72 16.30
CA TYR A 144 5.80 -23.17 16.09
C TYR A 144 4.78 -22.33 16.88
N GLN A 145 5.15 -21.82 18.06
CA GLN A 145 4.32 -20.96 18.91
C GLN A 145 3.93 -19.62 18.26
N LEU A 146 4.58 -19.20 17.17
CA LEU A 146 4.16 -18.01 16.44
C LEU A 146 2.88 -18.22 15.64
N PHE A 147 2.56 -19.47 15.31
CA PHE A 147 1.32 -19.83 14.64
C PHE A 147 0.16 -19.75 15.63
N GLY A 148 -0.90 -19.05 15.24
CA GLY A 148 -2.07 -18.83 16.13
C GLY A 148 -3.40 -18.79 15.39
N LYS A 149 -3.39 -19.14 14.11
CA LYS A 149 -4.55 -19.05 13.21
C LYS A 149 -4.59 -20.27 12.31
N TYR A 150 -5.72 -20.95 12.32
CA TYR A 150 -6.03 -22.06 11.41
C TYR A 150 -7.23 -21.69 10.56
N VAL A 151 -7.20 -21.99 9.26
CA VAL A 151 -8.35 -21.85 8.37
C VAL A 151 -8.89 -23.22 7.99
N ASP A 152 -10.19 -23.42 8.16
CA ASP A 152 -10.87 -24.65 7.74
C ASP A 152 -11.28 -24.64 6.26
N THR A 153 -11.80 -25.76 5.79
CA THR A 153 -12.30 -25.92 4.41
C THR A 153 -13.45 -24.99 4.04
N ASN A 154 -14.18 -24.47 5.05
CA ASN A 154 -15.24 -23.49 4.86
C ASN A 154 -14.70 -22.05 4.83
N GLY A 155 -13.39 -21.84 5.00
CA GLY A 155 -12.79 -20.51 5.06
C GLY A 155 -13.07 -19.78 6.38
N THR A 156 -13.38 -20.50 7.46
CA THR A 156 -13.51 -19.92 8.80
C THR A 156 -12.14 -19.92 9.47
N ILE A 157 -11.77 -18.79 10.10
CA ILE A 157 -10.52 -18.69 10.85
C ILE A 157 -10.75 -18.96 12.34
N HIS A 158 -10.02 -19.94 12.84
CA HIS A 158 -9.97 -20.36 14.24
C HIS A 158 -8.72 -19.79 14.91
N LEU A 159 -8.88 -19.18 16.09
CA LEU A 159 -7.78 -18.72 16.93
C LEU A 159 -7.40 -19.84 17.90
N ILE A 160 -6.41 -20.64 17.51
CA ILE A 160 -5.94 -21.80 18.27
C ILE A 160 -4.42 -21.76 18.36
N GLN A 161 -3.87 -22.24 19.47
CA GLN A 161 -2.43 -22.37 19.65
C GLN A 161 -2.01 -23.81 19.33
N PRO A 162 -0.97 -24.01 18.51
CA PRO A 162 -0.42 -25.33 18.26
C PRO A 162 0.24 -25.86 19.53
N SER A 163 0.09 -27.15 19.81
CA SER A 163 0.72 -27.78 20.96
C SER A 163 2.21 -28.03 20.74
N ASN A 164 2.60 -28.30 19.49
CA ASN A 164 3.98 -28.54 19.06
C ASN A 164 4.12 -28.42 17.53
N GLU A 165 5.33 -28.57 17.00
CA GLU A 165 5.60 -28.63 15.56
C GLU A 165 4.81 -29.75 14.84
N SER A 166 4.66 -30.92 15.47
CA SER A 166 4.00 -32.07 14.85
C SER A 166 2.52 -31.82 14.61
N SER A 167 1.84 -31.04 15.47
CA SER A 167 0.45 -30.65 15.24
C SER A 167 0.31 -29.80 13.98
N ILE A 168 1.23 -28.84 13.76
CA ILE A 168 1.20 -28.00 12.54
C ILE A 168 1.44 -28.83 11.29
N SER A 169 2.43 -29.74 11.34
CA SER A 169 2.76 -30.61 10.21
C SER A 169 1.60 -31.51 9.81
N LYS A 170 0.87 -32.05 10.80
CA LYS A 170 -0.34 -32.88 10.59
C LYS A 170 -1.50 -32.08 9.99
N ASP A 171 -1.73 -30.89 10.53
CA ASP A 171 -2.84 -30.01 10.17
C ASP A 171 -2.56 -29.18 8.90
N LYS A 172 -1.37 -29.34 8.30
CA LYS A 172 -0.92 -28.71 7.06
C LYS A 172 -0.78 -27.18 7.18
N ILE A 173 -0.17 -26.57 6.18
CA ILE A 173 0.09 -25.13 6.12
C ILE A 173 -0.58 -24.59 4.86
N PHE A 174 -1.46 -23.62 5.06
CA PHE A 174 -2.29 -23.07 4.00
C PHE A 174 -1.42 -22.40 2.93
N GLY A 175 -1.62 -22.78 1.68
CA GLY A 175 -0.87 -22.32 0.52
C GLY A 175 0.54 -22.91 0.39
N ILE A 176 0.99 -23.79 1.30
CA ILE A 176 2.26 -24.53 1.15
C ILE A 176 1.98 -26.00 0.91
N THR A 177 1.45 -26.69 1.92
CA THR A 177 1.19 -28.13 1.87
C THR A 177 -0.29 -28.45 1.60
N ASN A 178 -1.16 -27.43 1.64
CA ASN A 178 -2.58 -27.57 1.28
C ASN A 178 -3.17 -26.25 0.78
N ALA A 179 -3.99 -26.28 -0.27
CA ALA A 179 -4.59 -25.09 -0.87
C ALA A 179 -5.95 -24.68 -0.27
N HIS A 180 -6.56 -25.51 0.58
CA HIS A 180 -7.95 -25.37 1.03
C HIS A 180 -8.11 -25.22 2.54
N GLU A 181 -7.17 -25.68 3.34
CA GLU A 181 -7.19 -25.55 4.80
C GLU A 181 -5.75 -25.54 5.34
N GLY A 182 -5.59 -25.16 6.60
CA GLY A 182 -4.31 -25.29 7.28
C GLY A 182 -3.97 -24.10 8.17
N TRP A 183 -2.81 -24.19 8.79
CA TRP A 183 -2.23 -23.09 9.55
C TRP A 183 -1.86 -21.92 8.64
N LEU A 184 -2.26 -20.72 9.05
CA LEU A 184 -1.88 -19.50 8.35
C LEU A 184 -0.50 -19.05 8.83
N LEU A 185 0.35 -18.66 7.88
CA LEU A 185 1.64 -18.06 8.21
C LEU A 185 1.44 -16.78 9.04
N PRO A 186 2.12 -16.65 10.18
CA PRO A 186 2.17 -15.40 10.94
C PRO A 186 2.71 -14.27 10.07
N ASN A 187 2.14 -13.07 10.20
CA ASN A 187 2.54 -11.91 9.39
C ASN A 187 4.05 -11.61 9.47
N ILE A 188 4.66 -11.83 10.64
CA ILE A 188 6.12 -11.65 10.82
C ILE A 188 6.94 -12.62 9.97
N ILE A 189 6.51 -13.88 9.85
CA ILE A 189 7.13 -14.88 8.99
C ILE A 189 6.90 -14.53 7.51
N THR A 190 5.70 -14.05 7.16
CA THR A 190 5.40 -13.57 5.81
C THR A 190 6.32 -12.42 5.38
N ILE A 191 6.48 -11.38 6.21
CA ILE A 191 7.38 -10.25 5.92
C ILE A 191 8.81 -10.75 5.66
N LEU A 192 9.30 -11.63 6.54
CA LEU A 192 10.63 -12.19 6.47
C LEU A 192 10.87 -12.99 5.18
N ILE A 193 9.98 -13.94 4.87
CA ILE A 193 10.13 -14.81 3.69
C ILE A 193 10.02 -13.98 2.41
N CYS A 194 9.06 -13.05 2.32
CA CYS A 194 8.96 -12.17 1.15
C CYS A 194 10.25 -11.38 0.93
N GLY A 195 10.80 -10.80 2.00
CA GLY A 195 12.09 -10.10 1.93
C GLY A 195 13.22 -11.01 1.42
N ILE A 196 13.31 -12.25 1.94
CA ILE A 196 14.31 -13.24 1.50
C ILE A 196 14.11 -13.61 0.03
N CYS A 197 12.90 -13.92 -0.41
CA CYS A 197 12.61 -14.24 -1.81
C CYS A 197 13.03 -13.09 -2.73
N GLU A 198 12.72 -11.85 -2.37
CA GLU A 198 13.07 -10.67 -3.18
C GLU A 198 14.58 -10.46 -3.30
N ILE A 199 15.33 -10.55 -2.20
CA ILE A 199 16.79 -10.37 -2.30
C ILE A 199 17.47 -11.49 -3.09
N LEU A 200 16.91 -12.71 -3.07
CA LEU A 200 17.39 -13.83 -3.87
C LEU A 200 17.04 -13.64 -5.36
N ASP A 201 15.78 -13.29 -5.67
CA ASP A 201 15.29 -13.03 -7.04
C ASP A 201 16.12 -11.94 -7.74
N TYR A 202 16.48 -10.88 -7.01
CA TYR A 202 17.16 -9.71 -7.54
C TYR A 202 18.66 -9.66 -7.23
N GLN A 203 19.21 -10.70 -6.60
CA GLN A 203 20.64 -10.81 -6.24
C GLN A 203 21.18 -9.56 -5.54
N THR A 204 20.44 -9.08 -4.55
CA THR A 204 20.76 -7.87 -3.77
C THR A 204 20.68 -8.18 -2.28
N TYR A 205 20.85 -7.17 -1.44
CA TYR A 205 20.57 -7.24 0.00
C TYR A 205 19.52 -6.18 0.41
N GLN A 206 19.00 -5.40 -0.54
CA GLN A 206 18.07 -4.31 -0.29
C GLN A 206 16.69 -4.66 -0.82
N SER A 207 15.64 -4.34 -0.06
CA SER A 207 14.25 -4.43 -0.52
C SER A 207 13.44 -3.20 -0.14
N TYR A 208 12.63 -2.70 -1.09
CA TYR A 208 11.84 -1.47 -0.96
C TYR A 208 10.35 -1.78 -0.97
N HIS A 209 9.71 -1.67 0.19
CA HIS A 209 8.29 -1.96 0.37
C HIS A 209 7.46 -0.70 0.58
N LEU A 210 6.60 -0.41 -0.38
CA LEU A 210 5.59 0.63 -0.26
C LEU A 210 4.43 0.09 0.60
N SER A 211 4.25 0.66 1.78
CA SER A 211 3.33 0.13 2.80
C SER A 211 2.28 1.13 3.28
N GLY A 212 1.25 0.59 3.93
CA GLY A 212 0.20 1.38 4.58
C GLY A 212 0.63 1.89 5.97
N PRO A 213 -0.16 2.80 6.58
CA PRO A 213 0.20 3.41 7.85
C PRO A 213 0.27 2.39 9.00
N ASP A 214 -0.55 1.34 8.96
CA ASP A 214 -0.56 0.29 9.99
C ASP A 214 0.80 -0.41 10.09
N MET A 215 1.33 -0.87 8.96
CA MET A 215 2.65 -1.51 8.89
C MET A 215 3.75 -0.59 9.41
N VAL A 216 3.75 0.69 9.00
CA VAL A 216 4.74 1.68 9.46
C VAL A 216 4.71 1.85 10.98
N ARG A 217 3.53 1.75 11.62
CA ARG A 217 3.38 1.90 13.08
C ARG A 217 3.97 0.73 13.86
N TYR A 218 3.76 -0.52 13.42
CA TYR A 218 4.15 -1.69 14.22
C TYR A 218 5.47 -2.34 13.80
N ILE A 219 5.97 -2.11 12.58
CA ILE A 219 7.12 -2.89 12.06
C ILE A 219 8.37 -2.77 12.93
N GLY A 220 8.61 -1.60 13.55
CA GLY A 220 9.76 -1.39 14.43
C GLY A 220 9.74 -2.29 15.67
N GLN A 221 8.53 -2.63 16.17
CA GLN A 221 8.35 -3.52 17.31
C GLN A 221 8.65 -4.98 16.95
N LEU A 222 8.57 -5.34 15.66
CA LEU A 222 8.87 -6.69 15.17
C LEU A 222 10.37 -6.92 14.96
N ARG A 223 11.20 -5.87 14.99
CA ARG A 223 12.62 -5.95 14.65
C ARG A 223 13.40 -7.02 15.46
N PRO A 224 13.27 -7.12 16.80
CA PRO A 224 14.02 -8.13 17.56
C PRO A 224 13.69 -9.55 17.09
N THR A 225 12.40 -9.87 16.93
CA THR A 225 11.96 -11.19 16.48
C THR A 225 12.32 -11.44 15.01
N LEU A 226 12.24 -10.43 14.13
CA LEU A 226 12.68 -10.56 12.73
C LEU A 226 14.19 -10.85 12.63
N ASN A 227 15.01 -10.18 13.44
CA ASN A 227 16.44 -10.44 13.50
C ASN A 227 16.74 -11.87 13.96
N ASP A 228 16.10 -12.31 15.04
CA ASP A 228 16.28 -13.66 15.57
C ASP A 228 15.88 -14.74 14.54
N LEU A 229 14.72 -14.59 13.90
CA LEU A 229 14.27 -15.49 12.83
C LEU A 229 15.23 -15.47 11.63
N TYR A 230 15.69 -14.29 11.20
CA TYR A 230 16.59 -14.15 10.05
C TYR A 230 17.96 -14.79 10.32
N ASP A 231 18.54 -14.55 11.50
CA ASP A 231 19.83 -15.11 11.90
C ASP A 231 19.72 -16.64 12.05
N HIS A 232 18.59 -17.14 12.57
CA HIS A 232 18.30 -18.57 12.60
C HIS A 232 18.27 -19.18 11.18
N ILE A 233 17.61 -18.53 10.22
CA ILE A 233 17.55 -18.99 8.83
C ILE A 233 18.95 -18.95 8.20
N CYS A 234 19.70 -17.85 8.35
CA CYS A 234 21.05 -17.72 7.77
C CYS A 234 22.00 -18.82 8.25
N LYS A 235 21.85 -19.26 9.51
CA LYS A 235 22.71 -20.30 10.10
C LYS A 235 22.38 -21.72 9.63
N HIS A 236 21.11 -22.00 9.31
CA HIS A 236 20.64 -23.38 9.12
C HIS A 236 20.04 -23.68 7.74
N SER A 237 19.79 -22.65 6.92
CA SER A 237 19.29 -22.82 5.56
C SER A 237 20.43 -23.17 4.59
N SER A 238 20.07 -23.89 3.53
CA SER A 238 20.93 -24.15 2.38
C SER A 238 20.88 -23.03 1.33
N LEU A 239 19.94 -22.09 1.47
CA LEU A 239 19.78 -20.95 0.57
C LEU A 239 20.96 -19.98 0.70
N PRO A 240 21.40 -19.34 -0.40
CA PRO A 240 22.49 -18.39 -0.40
C PRO A 240 22.04 -17.01 0.14
N ILE A 241 21.59 -16.97 1.38
CA ILE A 241 21.06 -15.75 2.02
C ILE A 241 22.24 -14.89 2.48
N PRO A 242 22.29 -13.59 2.13
CA PRO A 242 23.33 -12.69 2.60
C PRO A 242 23.31 -12.56 4.14
N PRO A 243 24.41 -12.12 4.77
CA PRO A 243 24.46 -11.96 6.23
C PRO A 243 23.53 -10.85 6.76
N HIS A 244 23.06 -9.96 5.87
CA HIS A 244 22.10 -8.93 6.21
C HIS A 244 21.13 -8.63 5.06
N LEU A 245 19.96 -8.11 5.43
CA LEU A 245 18.91 -7.64 4.55
C LEU A 245 18.47 -6.24 5.01
N ASP A 246 18.56 -5.25 4.13
CA ASP A 246 18.05 -3.89 4.35
C ASP A 246 16.63 -3.75 3.80
N TYR A 247 15.65 -3.74 4.69
CA TYR A 247 14.23 -3.63 4.40
C TYR A 247 13.77 -2.17 4.54
N PHE A 248 13.75 -1.46 3.43
CA PHE A 248 13.29 -0.08 3.32
C PHE A 248 11.76 -0.04 3.25
N LEU A 249 11.13 0.56 4.25
CA LEU A 249 9.68 0.76 4.31
C LEU A 249 9.30 2.18 3.92
N ILE A 250 8.50 2.33 2.87
CA ILE A 250 8.08 3.61 2.32
C ILE A 250 6.61 3.86 2.70
N PRO A 251 6.26 4.97 3.39
CA PRO A 251 4.89 5.28 3.79
C PRO A 251 4.05 5.83 2.61
N ALA A 252 3.87 5.00 1.58
CA ALA A 252 3.20 5.36 0.32
C ALA A 252 1.70 5.63 0.47
N SER A 253 1.11 5.40 1.64
CA SER A 253 -0.28 5.76 1.92
C SER A 253 -0.54 7.24 1.81
N GLU A 254 0.47 8.09 1.84
CA GLU A 254 0.31 9.54 1.89
C GLU A 254 0.20 10.21 0.52
N MET A 255 0.54 9.49 -0.56
CA MET A 255 0.32 9.98 -1.92
C MET A 255 -1.17 10.10 -2.20
N ARG A 256 -1.65 11.31 -2.55
CA ARG A 256 -3.09 11.59 -2.78
C ARG A 256 -3.41 12.12 -4.18
N PHE A 257 -2.39 12.49 -4.96
CA PHE A 257 -2.57 13.25 -6.20
C PHE A 257 -2.84 12.35 -7.40
N ALA A 258 -3.88 11.53 -7.26
CA ALA A 258 -4.40 10.65 -8.30
C ALA A 258 -5.92 10.77 -8.36
N VAL A 259 -6.44 11.01 -9.55
CA VAL A 259 -7.86 11.25 -9.83
C VAL A 259 -8.26 10.55 -11.12
N HIS A 260 -9.56 10.46 -11.36
CA HIS A 260 -10.07 10.08 -12.67
C HIS A 260 -9.61 11.09 -13.73
N LYS A 261 -9.27 10.65 -14.96
CA LYS A 261 -8.74 11.54 -16.01
C LYS A 261 -9.62 12.76 -16.30
N SER A 262 -10.94 12.63 -16.20
CA SER A 262 -11.87 13.77 -16.35
C SER A 262 -11.70 14.89 -15.31
N GLN A 263 -10.98 14.64 -14.21
CA GLN A 263 -10.66 15.62 -13.17
C GLN A 263 -9.22 16.15 -13.25
N GLU A 264 -8.51 15.88 -14.36
CA GLU A 264 -7.12 16.31 -14.56
C GLU A 264 -6.94 17.82 -14.42
N SER A 265 -7.79 18.64 -15.07
CA SER A 265 -7.70 20.11 -14.98
C SER A 265 -7.87 20.58 -13.54
N ILE A 266 -8.85 20.04 -12.83
CA ILE A 266 -9.11 20.37 -11.42
C ILE A 266 -7.89 20.05 -10.54
N LEU A 267 -7.23 18.91 -10.78
CA LEU A 267 -6.03 18.55 -10.02
C LEU A 267 -4.84 19.43 -10.39
N ASN A 268 -4.66 19.80 -11.66
CA ASN A 268 -3.61 20.72 -12.10
C ASN A 268 -3.79 22.09 -11.46
N ASP A 269 -5.00 22.65 -11.49
CA ASP A 269 -5.32 23.95 -10.88
C ASP A 269 -5.01 23.97 -9.38
N LEU A 270 -5.29 22.88 -8.67
CA LEU A 270 -4.94 22.73 -7.26
C LEU A 270 -3.43 22.78 -7.04
N ILE A 271 -2.66 22.03 -7.82
CA ILE A 271 -1.20 21.97 -7.67
C ILE A 271 -0.57 23.30 -8.07
N ASP A 272 -1.00 23.92 -9.16
CA ASP A 272 -0.50 25.22 -9.60
C ASP A 272 -0.80 26.31 -8.56
N SER A 273 -2.01 26.29 -7.97
CA SER A 273 -2.37 27.19 -6.88
C SER A 273 -1.50 26.96 -5.62
N TYR A 274 -1.19 25.70 -5.30
CA TYR A 274 -0.30 25.37 -4.19
C TYR A 274 1.13 25.87 -4.44
N LEU A 275 1.69 25.60 -5.62
CA LEU A 275 3.06 25.99 -5.99
C LEU A 275 3.21 27.51 -6.08
N SER A 276 2.20 28.21 -6.61
CA SER A 276 2.13 29.67 -6.59
C SER A 276 2.13 30.21 -5.15
N THR A 277 1.33 29.62 -4.26
CA THR A 277 1.29 29.99 -2.83
C THR A 277 2.64 29.75 -2.14
N LYS A 278 3.30 28.62 -2.42
CA LYS A 278 4.63 28.29 -1.88
C LYS A 278 5.68 29.29 -2.34
N THR A 279 5.72 29.60 -3.64
CA THR A 279 6.65 30.56 -4.25
C THR A 279 6.45 31.97 -3.68
N ASN A 280 5.20 32.43 -3.59
CA ASN A 280 4.89 33.74 -3.01
C ASN A 280 5.31 33.84 -1.54
N ARG A 281 5.17 32.76 -0.75
CA ARG A 281 5.65 32.74 0.63
C ARG A 281 7.17 32.86 0.72
N GLN A 282 7.91 32.20 -0.18
CA GLN A 282 9.36 32.28 -0.23
C GLN A 282 9.82 33.69 -0.64
N ASN A 283 9.27 34.24 -1.73
CA ASN A 283 9.60 35.59 -2.21
C ASN A 283 9.34 36.67 -1.14
N ARG A 284 8.20 36.58 -0.44
CA ARG A 284 7.87 37.50 0.65
C ARG A 284 8.81 37.40 1.84
N SER A 285 9.26 36.19 2.18
CA SER A 285 10.26 36.00 3.23
C SER A 285 11.56 36.72 2.88
N SER A 286 12.02 36.59 1.64
CA SER A 286 13.23 37.26 1.15
C SER A 286 13.05 38.79 1.12
N GLN A 287 11.93 39.29 0.60
CA GLN A 287 11.63 40.73 0.58
C GLN A 287 11.59 41.33 1.99
N MET A 288 10.98 40.63 2.95
CA MET A 288 10.89 41.09 4.34
C MET A 288 12.26 41.13 5.04
N GLN A 289 13.16 40.20 4.70
CA GLN A 289 14.54 40.19 5.22
C GLN A 289 15.38 41.34 4.67
N SER A 290 15.12 41.77 3.42
CA SER A 290 15.86 42.87 2.79
C SER A 290 15.27 44.27 3.02
N ALA A 291 14.05 44.38 3.53
CA ALA A 291 13.36 45.67 3.69
C ALA A 291 13.86 46.46 4.91
N THR A 292 13.93 47.78 4.78
CA THR A 292 14.16 48.70 5.92
C THR A 292 12.93 48.74 6.85
N GLU A 293 13.09 49.24 8.08
CA GLU A 293 11.96 49.30 9.05
C GLU A 293 10.75 50.10 8.52
N ASP A 294 10.98 51.17 7.78
CA ASP A 294 9.90 51.96 7.19
C ASP A 294 9.20 51.21 6.04
N GLN A 295 9.96 50.49 5.21
CA GLN A 295 9.42 49.66 4.13
C GLN A 295 8.63 48.46 4.65
N LYS A 296 9.01 47.90 5.80
CA LYS A 296 8.34 46.72 6.38
C LYS A 296 6.86 46.98 6.65
N LYS A 297 6.48 48.17 7.13
CA LYS A 297 5.07 48.48 7.43
C LYS A 297 4.19 48.45 6.19
N GLU A 298 4.62 49.09 5.11
CA GLU A 298 3.89 49.09 3.83
C GLU A 298 3.87 47.69 3.20
N LEU A 299 5.02 47.00 3.24
CA LEU A 299 5.16 45.64 2.73
C LEU A 299 4.23 44.65 3.47
N ILE A 300 4.09 44.76 4.80
CA ILE A 300 3.17 43.93 5.59
C ILE A 300 1.72 44.11 5.13
N ALA A 301 1.29 45.36 4.90
CA ALA A 301 -0.08 45.64 4.47
C ALA A 301 -0.38 45.05 3.08
N THR A 302 0.55 45.20 2.13
CA THR A 302 0.45 44.63 0.78
C THR A 302 0.45 43.10 0.83
N ILE A 303 1.40 42.50 1.55
CA ILE A 303 1.49 41.05 1.74
C ILE A 303 0.19 40.49 2.34
N THR A 304 -0.39 41.18 3.32
CA THR A 304 -1.62 40.72 3.98
C THR A 304 -2.80 40.66 3.00
N ARG A 305 -2.96 41.71 2.18
CA ARG A 305 -4.04 41.79 1.19
C ARG A 305 -3.89 40.71 0.11
N GLU A 306 -2.71 40.61 -0.47
CA GLU A 306 -2.43 39.59 -1.49
C GLU A 306 -2.55 38.17 -0.92
N ARG A 307 -2.07 37.94 0.31
CA ARG A 307 -2.20 36.65 0.98
C ARG A 307 -3.66 36.23 1.13
N LYS A 308 -4.55 37.17 1.48
CA LYS A 308 -5.98 36.88 1.57
C LYS A 308 -6.55 36.47 0.20
N ALA A 309 -6.23 37.22 -0.85
CA ALA A 309 -6.67 36.89 -2.21
C ALA A 309 -6.17 35.51 -2.69
N HIS A 310 -4.87 35.25 -2.55
CA HIS A 310 -4.28 33.95 -2.92
C HIS A 310 -4.84 32.79 -2.08
N ASN A 311 -5.02 32.99 -0.77
CA ASN A 311 -5.61 31.97 0.08
C ASN A 311 -7.06 31.64 -0.34
N ASN A 312 -7.83 32.62 -0.81
CA ASN A 312 -9.18 32.38 -1.30
C ASN A 312 -9.18 31.53 -2.57
N VAL A 313 -8.31 31.86 -3.54
CA VAL A 313 -8.15 31.06 -4.77
C VAL A 313 -7.70 29.64 -4.44
N PHE A 314 -6.71 29.50 -3.57
CA PHE A 314 -6.23 28.19 -3.14
C PHE A 314 -7.30 27.38 -2.38
N ALA A 315 -8.06 28.03 -1.48
CA ALA A 315 -9.16 27.39 -0.78
C ALA A 315 -10.25 26.91 -1.74
N GLN A 316 -10.56 27.71 -2.77
CA GLN A 316 -11.50 27.30 -3.82
C GLN A 316 -10.99 26.06 -4.55
N ALA A 317 -9.72 26.04 -4.97
CA ALA A 317 -9.12 24.88 -5.64
C ALA A 317 -9.16 23.61 -4.76
N VAL A 318 -8.83 23.74 -3.47
CA VAL A 318 -8.95 22.64 -2.47
C VAL A 318 -10.38 22.13 -2.38
N ASN A 319 -11.38 23.02 -2.36
CA ASN A 319 -12.78 22.64 -2.26
C ASN A 319 -13.34 22.02 -3.56
N THR A 320 -12.81 22.38 -4.73
CA THR A 320 -13.16 21.75 -6.01
C THR A 320 -12.56 20.35 -6.13
N CYS A 321 -11.34 20.15 -5.60
CA CYS A 321 -10.63 18.87 -5.67
C CYS A 321 -10.79 18.00 -4.41
N LYS A 322 -11.99 17.97 -3.80
CA LYS A 322 -12.22 17.23 -2.53
C LYS A 322 -11.89 15.73 -2.60
N GLY A 323 -11.97 15.14 -3.80
CA GLY A 323 -11.75 13.71 -4.03
C GLY A 323 -10.38 13.19 -3.58
N ILE A 324 -9.34 14.05 -3.52
CA ILE A 324 -8.01 13.64 -3.05
C ILE A 324 -7.90 13.56 -1.52
N PHE A 325 -8.87 14.11 -0.78
CA PHE A 325 -8.92 14.10 0.68
C PHE A 325 -9.84 13.00 1.22
N TYR A 326 -9.92 11.89 0.50
CA TYR A 326 -10.77 10.77 0.85
C TYR A 326 -10.44 10.15 2.21
N ASP A 327 -11.48 9.62 2.85
CA ASP A 327 -11.36 8.75 4.02
C ASP A 327 -11.59 7.30 3.57
N ILE A 328 -10.59 6.45 3.76
CA ILE A 328 -10.65 5.03 3.40
C ILE A 328 -11.76 4.29 4.15
N HIS A 329 -12.12 4.73 5.35
CA HIS A 329 -13.17 4.09 6.15
C HIS A 329 -14.59 4.47 5.69
N SER A 330 -14.71 5.57 4.93
CA SER A 330 -16.01 6.05 4.45
C SER A 330 -16.50 5.32 3.20
N ALA A 331 -15.64 4.53 2.55
CA ALA A 331 -15.87 3.97 1.21
C ALA A 331 -16.20 5.02 0.12
N LYS A 332 -15.98 6.32 0.39
CA LYS A 332 -16.20 7.42 -0.57
C LYS A 332 -14.89 7.81 -1.24
N TYR A 333 -14.39 6.92 -2.09
CA TYR A 333 -13.17 7.15 -2.86
C TYR A 333 -13.25 6.50 -4.23
N LEU A 334 -12.38 6.96 -5.13
CA LEU A 334 -12.12 6.35 -6.43
C LEU A 334 -11.43 5.00 -6.23
N SER A 335 -12.00 3.93 -6.76
CA SER A 335 -11.41 2.59 -6.77
C SER A 335 -11.06 2.12 -8.19
N GLN A 336 -10.45 0.94 -8.32
CA GLN A 336 -10.25 0.32 -9.63
C GLN A 336 -11.57 0.05 -10.37
N HIS A 337 -12.68 -0.08 -9.66
CA HIS A 337 -13.98 -0.36 -10.27
C HIS A 337 -14.52 0.84 -11.04
N ASP A 338 -14.08 2.05 -10.71
CA ASP A 338 -14.44 3.29 -11.40
C ASP A 338 -13.68 3.53 -12.72
N LEU A 339 -12.53 2.88 -12.90
CA LEU A 339 -11.67 3.06 -14.07
C LEU A 339 -12.04 2.11 -15.23
N PHE A 340 -12.93 1.15 -14.99
CA PHE A 340 -13.24 0.10 -15.95
C PHE A 340 -14.10 0.59 -17.13
N GLU A 341 -14.92 1.62 -16.94
CA GLU A 341 -15.97 2.01 -17.90
C GLU A 341 -15.54 2.96 -19.02
N SER A 342 -14.24 3.24 -19.19
CA SER A 342 -13.56 3.94 -20.33
C SER A 342 -12.50 4.96 -19.88
N SER A 343 -12.22 5.03 -18.59
CA SER A 343 -11.54 6.16 -18.00
C SER A 343 -10.15 5.82 -17.46
N ASP A 344 -9.17 6.59 -17.93
CA ASP A 344 -7.81 6.49 -17.42
C ASP A 344 -7.67 7.11 -16.02
N LEU A 345 -6.65 6.69 -15.29
CA LEU A 345 -6.21 7.34 -14.06
C LEU A 345 -5.22 8.45 -14.41
N TYR A 346 -5.49 9.67 -13.93
CA TYR A 346 -4.52 10.75 -13.96
C TYR A 346 -3.77 10.84 -12.62
N VAL A 347 -2.44 10.79 -12.67
CA VAL A 347 -1.57 11.00 -11.51
C VAL A 347 -0.72 12.23 -11.79
N HIS A 348 -0.80 13.24 -10.93
CA HIS A 348 -0.13 14.51 -11.19
C HIS A 348 1.40 14.35 -11.18
N PRO A 349 2.15 14.82 -12.20
CA PRO A 349 3.61 14.65 -12.28
C PRO A 349 4.37 15.20 -11.07
N TRP A 350 3.93 16.34 -10.53
CA TRP A 350 4.50 16.89 -9.29
C TRP A 350 4.40 15.89 -8.13
N GLY A 351 3.26 15.22 -7.97
CA GLY A 351 3.08 14.23 -6.91
C GLY A 351 3.96 12.98 -7.07
N ILE A 352 4.30 12.62 -8.32
CA ILE A 352 5.22 11.51 -8.61
C ILE A 352 6.67 11.88 -8.26
N LYS A 353 7.09 13.11 -8.56
CA LYS A 353 8.48 13.57 -8.42
C LYS A 353 8.82 14.11 -7.03
N THR A 354 7.81 14.40 -6.21
CA THR A 354 8.02 15.00 -4.89
C THR A 354 8.26 13.92 -3.84
N PRO A 355 9.26 14.08 -2.94
CA PRO A 355 9.48 13.18 -1.81
C PRO A 355 8.22 12.98 -0.95
N ILE A 356 8.00 11.76 -0.45
CA ILE A 356 6.81 11.43 0.33
C ILE A 356 6.64 12.33 1.56
N GLU A 357 7.72 12.74 2.22
CA GLU A 357 7.64 13.67 3.34
C GLU A 357 7.06 15.04 2.95
N GLU A 358 7.45 15.58 1.80
CA GLU A 358 6.91 16.85 1.31
C GLU A 358 5.45 16.70 0.88
N ILE A 359 5.08 15.55 0.31
CA ILE A 359 3.68 15.21 0.03
C ILE A 359 2.84 15.24 1.31
N VAL A 360 3.31 14.61 2.40
CA VAL A 360 2.64 14.62 3.70
C VAL A 360 2.42 16.03 4.23
N HIS A 361 3.48 16.85 4.19
CA HIS A 361 3.40 18.24 4.64
C HIS A 361 2.42 19.06 3.79
N THR A 362 2.43 18.84 2.47
CA THR A 362 1.55 19.52 1.52
C THR A 362 0.08 19.16 1.75
N VAL A 363 -0.24 17.88 1.89
CA VAL A 363 -1.61 17.42 2.15
C VAL A 363 -2.11 17.94 3.50
N LYS A 364 -1.28 17.90 4.55
CA LYS A 364 -1.61 18.48 5.86
C LYS A 364 -1.87 19.99 5.78
N TYR A 365 -1.12 20.71 4.94
CA TYR A 365 -1.33 22.14 4.72
C TYR A 365 -2.64 22.40 3.97
N MET A 366 -2.91 21.68 2.87
CA MET A 366 -4.15 21.79 2.10
C MET A 366 -5.40 21.51 2.94
N LYS A 367 -5.35 20.51 3.82
CA LYS A 367 -6.48 20.17 4.70
C LYS A 367 -6.94 21.32 5.61
N LYS A 368 -6.10 22.32 5.88
CA LYS A 368 -6.48 23.51 6.66
C LYS A 368 -7.48 24.43 5.94
N PHE A 369 -7.68 24.22 4.64
CA PHE A 369 -8.59 24.97 3.78
C PHE A 369 -9.87 24.20 3.42
N LEU A 370 -10.02 22.97 3.93
CA LEU A 370 -11.29 22.25 3.87
C LEU A 370 -12.22 22.88 4.91
N LEU A 371 -13.31 23.47 4.42
CA LEU A 371 -14.39 24.04 5.23
C LEU A 371 -15.38 22.95 5.66
#